data_AF-A0A4D4KMG1-F1
#
_entry.id   AF-A0A4D4KMG1-F1
#
_cell.length_a   1.000
_cell.length_b   1.000
_cell.length_c   1.000
_cell.angle_alpha   90.00
_cell.angle_beta   90.00
_cell.angle_gamma   90.00
#
_symmetry.space_group_name_H-M   'P 1'
#
loop_
_entity.id
_entity.type
_entity.pdbx_description
1 polymer ?
#
loop_
_entity_poly.entity_id
_entity_poly.type
_entity_poly.pdbx_seq_one_letter_code
_entity_poly.pdbx_strand_id
1 'polypeptide(L)'
;MTRAERPEPLPPGWPKGRYRMTHRAMKALRIADHLLRRGLAYSSVEATDHVIRTAAAAECGQHEPSSTTCTLVRAVLDFLIPASSPTTTGSTQHATSTVVAVTLHRHTPEATGPQAASPQSTGDCLDQHC
;
A
#
# COMPACT_ATOMS: atom_id res chain seq x y z
N MET A 1 9.03 0.56 -34.27
CA MET A 1 7.79 -0.25 -34.25
C MET A 1 7.68 -0.93 -32.88
N THR A 2 7.40 -0.17 -31.82
CA THR A 2 7.18 -0.76 -30.49
C THR A 2 5.78 -1.36 -30.49
N ARG A 3 5.71 -2.69 -30.48
CA ARG A 3 4.47 -3.43 -30.23
C ARG A 3 3.91 -2.87 -28.92
N ALA A 4 2.79 -2.15 -28.98
CA ALA A 4 2.01 -1.86 -27.80
C ALA A 4 1.72 -3.22 -27.16
N GLU A 5 2.39 -3.51 -26.05
CA GLU A 5 2.16 -4.72 -25.27
C GLU A 5 0.72 -4.67 -24.83
N ARG A 6 -0.12 -5.45 -25.53
CA ARG A 6 -1.51 -5.62 -25.19
C ARG A 6 -1.52 -6.09 -23.74
N PRO A 7 -2.21 -5.40 -22.82
CA PRO A 7 -2.12 -5.69 -21.40
C PRO A 7 -2.43 -7.18 -21.21
N GLU A 8 -1.45 -7.90 -20.66
CA GLU A 8 -1.58 -9.33 -20.46
C GLU A 8 -2.79 -9.56 -19.54
N PRO A 9 -3.75 -10.41 -19.96
CA PRO A 9 -4.92 -10.68 -19.14
C PRO A 9 -4.44 -11.20 -17.78
N LEU A 10 -4.93 -10.58 -16.71
CA LEU A 10 -4.57 -10.97 -15.35
C LEU A 10 -4.82 -12.47 -15.17
N PRO A 11 -3.92 -13.19 -14.49
CA PRO A 11 -4.10 -14.61 -14.27
C PRO A 11 -5.45 -14.84 -13.57
N PRO A 12 -6.23 -15.84 -14.01
CA PRO A 12 -7.50 -16.15 -13.37
C PRO A 12 -7.24 -16.60 -11.93
N GLY A 13 -8.03 -16.10 -10.97
CA GLY A 13 -8.01 -16.60 -9.60
C GLY A 13 -8.11 -15.56 -8.49
N TRP A 14 -7.82 -14.28 -8.76
CA TRP A 14 -7.99 -13.22 -7.75
C TRP A 14 -8.84 -12.05 -8.27
N PRO A 15 -9.64 -11.40 -7.39
CA PRO A 15 -10.34 -10.17 -7.73
C PRO A 15 -9.35 -9.08 -8.19
N LYS A 16 -9.72 -8.27 -9.18
CA LYS A 16 -8.89 -7.17 -9.71
C LYS A 16 -8.32 -6.25 -8.62
N GLY A 17 -9.08 -6.03 -7.53
CA GLY A 17 -8.65 -5.21 -6.40
C GLY A 17 -7.37 -5.71 -5.71
N ARG A 18 -7.21 -7.05 -5.59
CA ARG A 18 -6.03 -7.65 -4.97
C ARG A 18 -4.77 -7.36 -5.79
N TYR A 19 -4.85 -7.54 -7.10
CA TYR A 19 -3.73 -7.22 -8.00
C TYR A 19 -3.35 -5.74 -7.95
N ARG A 20 -4.33 -4.83 -7.99
CA ARG A 20 -4.07 -3.39 -7.87
C ARG A 20 -3.37 -3.06 -6.55
N MET A 21 -3.82 -3.62 -5.44
CA MET A 21 -3.19 -3.40 -4.12
C MET A 21 -1.76 -3.93 -4.09
N THR A 22 -1.54 -5.16 -4.55
CA THR A 22 -0.20 -5.76 -4.60
C THR A 22 0.74 -4.96 -5.50
N HIS A 23 0.29 -4.52 -6.67
CA HIS A 23 1.09 -3.66 -7.55
C HIS A 23 1.40 -2.31 -6.92
N ARG A 24 0.44 -1.70 -6.20
CA ARG A 24 0.65 -0.46 -5.43
C ARG A 24 1.66 -0.66 -4.30
N ALA A 25 1.62 -1.78 -3.58
CA ALA A 25 2.59 -2.12 -2.55
C ALA A 25 3.99 -2.34 -3.13
N MET A 26 4.11 -3.08 -4.23
CA MET A 26 5.39 -3.28 -4.94
C MET A 26 5.96 -1.96 -5.47
N LYS A 27 5.11 -1.07 -6.01
CA LYS A 27 5.52 0.27 -6.45
C LYS A 27 5.98 1.12 -5.26
N ALA A 28 5.26 1.08 -4.13
CA ALA A 28 5.62 1.81 -2.92
C ALA A 28 6.97 1.36 -2.35
N LEU A 29 7.22 0.05 -2.28
CA LEU A 29 8.49 -0.50 -1.79
C LEU A 29 9.68 -0.07 -2.65
N ARG A 30 9.53 -0.11 -3.99
CA ARG A 30 10.57 0.35 -4.92
C ARG A 30 10.91 1.82 -4.74
N ILE A 31 9.89 2.67 -4.60
CA ILE A 31 10.10 4.10 -4.36
C ILE A 31 10.78 4.32 -3.00
N ALA A 32 10.37 3.62 -1.95
CA ALA A 32 10.99 3.73 -0.64
C ALA A 32 12.48 3.34 -0.67
N ASP A 33 12.84 2.21 -1.29
CA ASP A 33 14.24 1.79 -1.47
C ASP A 33 15.04 2.85 -2.26
N HIS A 34 14.47 3.42 -3.33
CA HIS A 34 15.12 4.50 -4.09
C HIS A 34 15.35 5.75 -3.24
N LEU A 35 14.34 6.20 -2.46
CA LEU A 35 14.45 7.35 -1.57
C LEU A 35 15.59 7.16 -0.57
N LEU A 36 15.68 5.97 0.02
CA LEU A 36 16.72 5.62 0.99
C LEU A 36 18.11 5.55 0.35
N ARG A 37 18.23 4.87 -0.80
CA ARG A 37 19.52 4.72 -1.52
C ARG A 37 20.07 6.04 -2.02
N ARG A 38 19.21 6.98 -2.38
CA ARG A 38 19.60 8.30 -2.90
C ARG A 38 19.66 9.36 -1.80
N GLY A 39 19.31 9.00 -0.56
CA GLY A 39 19.30 9.92 0.59
C GLY A 39 18.32 11.07 0.45
N LEU A 40 17.21 10.86 -0.26
CA LEU A 40 16.20 11.88 -0.52
C LEU A 40 15.24 12.08 0.66
N ALA A 41 14.96 11.03 1.43
CA ALA A 41 14.15 11.07 2.64
C ALA A 41 14.49 9.86 3.53
N TYR A 42 14.64 10.08 4.83
CA TYR A 42 14.87 9.01 5.83
C TYR A 42 13.71 8.84 6.82
N SER A 43 12.69 9.69 6.74
CA SER A 43 11.47 9.58 7.54
C SER A 43 10.21 9.78 6.71
N SER A 44 9.07 9.30 7.20
CA SER A 44 7.75 9.51 6.58
C SER A 44 7.34 10.98 6.53
N VAL A 45 7.83 11.79 7.48
CA VAL A 45 7.57 13.24 7.57
C VAL A 45 8.33 14.00 6.47
N GLU A 46 9.58 13.60 6.19
CA GLU A 46 10.38 14.17 5.10
C GLU A 46 9.89 13.74 3.71
N ALA A 47 9.26 12.57 3.61
CA ALA A 47 8.71 12.02 2.38
C ALA A 47 7.39 12.72 1.97
N THR A 48 7.47 13.99 1.58
CA THR A 48 6.32 14.73 1.03
C THR A 48 5.87 14.14 -0.31
N ASP A 49 4.60 14.38 -0.68
CA ASP A 49 4.03 13.90 -1.95
C ASP A 49 4.88 14.35 -3.15
N HIS A 50 5.39 15.58 -3.12
CA HIS A 50 6.25 16.13 -4.17
C HIS A 50 7.57 15.35 -4.29
N VAL A 51 8.24 15.08 -3.16
CA VAL A 51 9.49 14.29 -3.13
C VAL A 51 9.24 12.88 -3.67
N ILE A 52 8.16 12.24 -3.22
CA ILE A 52 7.78 10.88 -3.65
C ILE A 52 7.49 10.85 -5.16
N ARG A 53 6.72 11.80 -5.70
CA ARG A 53 6.38 11.86 -7.12
C ARG A 53 7.61 12.14 -7.99
N THR A 54 8.51 13.02 -7.53
CA THR A 54 9.76 13.34 -8.22
C THR A 54 10.69 12.12 -8.26
N ALA A 55 10.88 11.45 -7.12
CA ALA A 55 11.65 10.21 -7.04
C ALA A 55 11.04 9.09 -7.90
N ALA A 56 9.71 8.97 -7.88
CA ALA A 56 9.00 7.99 -8.69
C ALA A 56 9.15 8.25 -10.19
N ALA A 57 9.19 9.51 -10.63
CA ALA A 57 9.43 9.86 -12.03
C ALA A 57 10.82 9.40 -12.49
N ALA A 58 11.83 9.48 -11.62
CA ALA A 58 13.19 9.03 -11.92
C ALA A 58 13.30 7.49 -12.00
N GLU A 59 12.54 6.76 -11.18
CA GLU A 59 12.68 5.29 -11.05
C GLU A 59 11.69 4.49 -11.90
N CYS A 60 10.43 4.93 -11.99
CA CYS A 60 9.35 4.08 -12.49
C CYS A 60 9.05 4.25 -13.98
N GLY A 61 9.49 5.35 -14.63
CA GLY A 61 9.30 5.63 -16.07
C GLY A 61 7.86 5.63 -16.60
N GLN A 62 6.87 5.23 -15.78
CA GLN A 62 5.48 4.96 -16.16
C GLN A 62 4.55 5.34 -15.00
N HIS A 63 3.80 6.42 -15.24
CA HIS A 63 2.69 6.97 -14.46
C HIS A 63 3.03 7.46 -13.04
N GLU A 64 2.61 8.70 -12.77
CA GLU A 64 2.73 9.36 -11.47
C GLU A 64 2.09 8.49 -10.37
N PRO A 65 2.73 8.34 -9.20
CA PRO A 65 2.13 7.60 -8.09
C PRO A 65 0.86 8.34 -7.60
N SER A 66 -0.20 7.58 -7.37
CA SER A 66 -1.42 8.17 -6.78
C SER A 66 -1.21 8.51 -5.30
N SER A 67 -2.10 9.32 -4.73
CA SER A 67 -2.09 9.66 -3.29
C SER A 67 -2.04 8.43 -2.39
N THR A 68 -2.84 7.40 -2.69
CA THR A 68 -2.79 6.11 -2.00
C THR A 68 -1.40 5.48 -2.02
N THR A 69 -0.68 5.57 -3.13
CA THR A 69 0.70 5.07 -3.23
C THR A 69 1.65 5.91 -2.39
N CYS A 70 1.50 7.24 -2.34
CA CYS A 70 2.30 8.08 -1.44
C CYS A 70 2.11 7.70 0.04
N THR A 71 0.87 7.43 0.46
CA THR A 71 0.59 6.94 1.83
C THR A 71 1.26 5.59 2.10
N LEU A 72 1.23 4.66 1.13
CA LEU A 72 1.92 3.37 1.26
C LEU A 72 3.43 3.54 1.34
N VAL A 73 4.04 4.48 0.60
CA VAL A 73 5.47 4.77 0.70
C VAL A 73 5.84 5.21 2.12
N ARG A 74 5.06 6.12 2.71
CA ARG A 74 5.28 6.55 4.10
C ARG A 74 5.17 5.39 5.09
N ALA A 75 4.14 4.56 4.96
CA ALA A 75 3.97 3.38 5.79
C ALA A 75 5.14 2.38 5.65
N VAL A 76 5.69 2.23 4.44
CA VAL A 76 6.90 1.41 4.21
C VAL A 76 8.12 2.04 4.87
N LEU A 77 8.32 3.35 4.78
CA LEU A 77 9.43 4.04 5.45
C LEU A 77 9.36 3.87 6.97
N ASP A 78 8.17 4.03 7.56
CA ASP A 78 7.96 3.82 9.00
C ASP A 78 8.21 2.36 9.42
N PHE A 79 7.93 1.40 8.53
CA PHE A 79 8.21 -0.01 8.77
C PHE A 79 9.71 -0.34 8.68
N LEU A 80 10.43 0.26 7.71
CA LEU A 80 11.85 0.00 7.47
C LEU A 80 12.76 0.73 8.45
N ILE A 81 12.37 1.95 8.84
CA ILE A 81 13.08 2.80 9.79
C ILE A 81 12.09 3.11 10.91
N PRO A 82 11.89 2.19 11.86
CA PRO A 82 11.19 2.53 13.08
C PRO A 82 11.97 3.68 13.71
N ALA A 83 11.30 4.80 13.99
CA ALA A 83 11.91 5.91 14.70
C ALA A 83 12.58 5.32 15.95
N SER A 84 13.91 5.33 15.97
CA SER A 84 14.65 5.03 17.19
C SER A 84 14.09 5.98 18.23
N SER A 85 13.54 5.39 19.29
CA SER A 85 12.67 6.00 20.28
C SER A 85 12.91 7.51 20.45
N PRO A 86 11.87 8.36 20.49
CA PRO A 86 12.08 9.70 21.02
C PRO A 86 12.69 9.50 22.40
N THR A 87 13.89 10.06 22.62
CA THR A 87 14.49 10.14 23.93
C THR A 87 13.52 10.93 24.79
N THR A 88 12.67 10.21 25.53
CA THR A 88 11.80 10.72 26.58
C THR A 88 12.69 11.31 27.66
N THR A 89 13.10 12.56 27.48
CA THR A 89 13.69 13.34 28.55
C THR A 89 12.56 13.77 29.48
N GLY A 90 12.36 12.99 30.55
CA GLY A 90 11.74 13.42 31.80
C GLY A 90 10.22 13.56 31.82
N SER A 91 9.51 12.44 32.00
CA SER A 91 8.22 12.46 32.71
C SER A 91 8.11 11.18 33.53
N THR A 92 8.23 11.32 34.85
CA THR A 92 7.94 10.26 35.82
C THR A 92 6.49 9.83 35.65
N GLN A 93 6.26 8.73 34.93
CA GLN A 93 4.96 8.05 34.91
C GLN A 93 5.15 6.65 35.47
N HIS A 94 4.79 6.48 36.74
CA HIS A 94 4.34 5.20 37.25
C HIS A 94 3.03 4.87 36.54
N ALA A 95 3.11 4.13 35.44
CA ALA A 95 1.95 3.51 34.81
C ALA A 95 2.13 2.00 34.90
N THR A 96 1.32 1.39 35.76
CA THR A 96 1.12 -0.05 35.87
C THR A 96 0.84 -0.63 34.48
N SER A 97 1.77 -1.43 33.97
CA SER A 97 1.58 -2.17 32.73
C SER A 97 0.44 -3.16 32.90
N THR A 98 -0.75 -2.76 32.45
CA THR A 98 -1.84 -3.70 32.18
C THR A 98 -1.57 -4.27 30.79
N VAL A 99 -1.03 -5.49 30.77
CA VAL A 99 -0.87 -6.25 29.53
C VAL A 99 -2.29 -6.60 29.04
N VAL A 100 -2.77 -5.88 28.02
CA VAL A 100 -3.99 -6.27 27.32
C VAL A 100 -3.65 -7.45 26.43
N ALA A 101 -4.02 -8.66 26.87
CA ALA A 101 -3.95 -9.85 26.05
C ALA A 101 -4.92 -9.70 24.86
N VAL A 102 -4.37 -9.48 23.66
CA VAL A 102 -5.14 -9.50 22.42
C VAL A 102 -5.42 -10.96 22.05
N THR A 103 -6.62 -11.43 22.37
CA THR A 103 -7.12 -12.72 21.89
C THR A 103 -7.46 -12.59 20.40
N LEU A 104 -6.57 -13.09 19.54
CA LEU A 104 -6.84 -13.30 18.12
C LEU A 104 -7.93 -14.37 17.95
N HIS A 105 -9.18 -13.94 17.78
CA HIS A 105 -10.27 -14.81 17.37
C HIS A 105 -10.03 -15.23 15.91
N ARG A 106 -9.49 -16.43 15.69
CA ARG A 106 -9.42 -17.04 14.36
C ARG A 106 -10.85 -17.42 13.94
N HIS A 107 -11.43 -16.64 13.05
CA HIS A 107 -12.69 -17.00 12.39
C HIS A 107 -12.42 -18.18 11.44
N THR A 108 -12.92 -19.36 11.78
CA THR A 108 -13.06 -20.48 10.84
C THR A 108 -14.24 -20.19 9.90
N PRO A 109 -14.10 -20.31 8.57
CA PRO A 109 -15.25 -20.37 7.68
C PRO A 109 -15.76 -21.82 7.63
N GLU A 110 -16.90 -22.07 8.27
CA GLU A 110 -17.67 -23.30 8.07
C GLU A 110 -18.39 -23.21 6.71
N ALA A 111 -18.24 -24.27 5.93
CA ALA A 111 -18.76 -24.40 4.58
C ALA A 111 -20.27 -24.66 4.58
N THR A 112 -21.04 -23.79 3.94
CA THR A 112 -22.43 -24.10 3.55
C THR A 112 -22.58 -23.87 2.04
N GLY A 113 -22.93 -24.96 1.35
CA GLY A 113 -23.18 -25.01 -0.10
C GLY A 113 -24.51 -24.36 -0.52
N PRO A 114 -24.99 -24.67 -1.74
CA PRO A 114 -25.17 -23.67 -2.79
C PRO A 114 -26.61 -23.15 -2.89
N GLN A 115 -26.78 -21.90 -3.32
CA GLN A 115 -28.05 -21.45 -3.86
C GLN A 115 -27.83 -20.62 -5.13
N ALA A 116 -28.38 -21.15 -6.21
CA ALA A 116 -28.43 -20.58 -7.54
C ALA A 116 -29.47 -19.46 -7.61
N ALA A 117 -29.15 -18.35 -8.28
CA ALA A 117 -30.01 -17.66 -9.25
C ALA A 117 -29.31 -16.37 -9.76
N SER A 118 -28.94 -16.38 -11.04
CA SER A 118 -28.82 -15.20 -11.94
C SER A 118 -30.23 -14.84 -12.46
N PRO A 119 -30.49 -13.71 -13.18
CA PRO A 119 -29.55 -12.89 -13.94
C PRO A 119 -29.69 -11.34 -13.87
N GLN A 120 -28.57 -10.69 -14.20
CA GLN A 120 -28.35 -9.50 -15.06
C GLN A 120 -29.45 -8.44 -15.22
N SER A 121 -29.09 -7.16 -15.08
CA SER A 121 -28.95 -6.21 -16.21
C SER A 121 -28.80 -4.74 -15.75
N THR A 122 -27.82 -4.04 -16.36
CA THR A 122 -27.73 -2.58 -16.67
C THR A 122 -27.79 -1.54 -15.52
N GLY A 123 -26.85 -0.60 -15.36
CA GLY A 123 -25.82 -0.12 -16.29
C GLY A 123 -24.68 0.66 -15.62
N ASP A 124 -23.53 0.60 -16.30
CA ASP A 124 -22.51 1.65 -16.49
C ASP A 124 -23.11 3.07 -16.44
N CYS A 125 -22.50 4.11 -15.90
CA CYS A 125 -21.27 4.79 -16.33
C CYS A 125 -21.14 6.02 -15.40
N LEU A 126 -20.07 6.32 -14.67
CA LEU A 126 -18.94 7.15 -15.11
C LEU A 126 -18.01 7.30 -13.89
N ASP A 127 -16.77 6.86 -14.00
CA ASP A 127 -15.60 7.58 -13.45
C ASP A 127 -14.35 6.89 -14.01
N GLN A 128 -14.12 7.21 -15.27
CA GLN A 128 -12.95 6.85 -16.06
C GLN A 128 -12.05 8.07 -16.04
N HIS A 129 -10.95 8.01 -15.29
CA HIS A 129 -9.59 8.46 -15.61
C HIS A 129 -8.75 8.49 -14.32
N CYS A 130 -7.45 8.19 -14.48
CA CYS A 130 -6.38 8.08 -13.47
C CYS A 130 -6.08 6.65 -12.96
#